data_AF-A0A3A4J339-F1
#
_entry.id   AF-A0A3A4J339-F1
#
_cell.length_a   1.000
_cell.length_b   1.000
_cell.length_c   1.000
_cell.angle_alpha   90.00
_cell.angle_beta   90.00
_cell.angle_gamma   90.00
#
_symmetry.space_group_name_H-M   'P 1'
#
loop_
_entity.id
_entity.type
_entity.pdbx_description
1 polymer ?
#
loop_
_entity_poly.entity_id
_entity_poly.type
_entity_poly.pdbx_seq_one_letter_code
_entity_poly.pdbx_strand_id
1 'polypeptide(L)'
;MRVPVYEKQTSRVVPTVSTPQELRPPSAAFGAEMADAATRLGETGLTIANALMKRAAERKKELMEKELIEQDTSFRKDLQNVLYNDQVDDKGKPVGFLNRKLDQAQNVTPEFDNTYYTIRKHYLNNVAAPEQKEALARRLDQTYLSSRDTIIRHERQQVDESIQNSFKSNLDIQVNDAAQLQDGPSVIRAIEQAIVTQNSLSKISGFDEKTAEAERVKITGKVAKSAFASAMAENNLIKAQSIYNAIKGKVPAEIEQKMKEEVESGIPYNIAITDAFLDPITTRKKIEENAYNIKDPVKRKAAYDFTNTLAEKMIADGQETRHNKLLDNLATEKLTLRDIENEMQIPEEAGGLKKKILVNYQRAIQNGIQRDLNRMLTEKDSDKDPTKRAKEVKEYLKLIDAFVSEDTDKWHAREKLAEAYADGIINSQETRFLNALQKNLKHIEFNRYSGPINSAIKGFKSWMGKNNASDEEITFRIKQLLGTLQDPQANPQEAVKAIMNDHLRSKIPEIDTISPKGQLMMDAYGNKAIVYPDGTIEPVVTYKEKTKTEGQK
;
A
#
# COMPACT_ATOMS: atom_id res chain seq x y z
N MET A 1 48.86 72.76 5.18
CA MET A 1 49.86 72.20 4.25
C MET A 1 49.48 72.64 2.84
N ARG A 2 50.32 73.43 2.19
CA ARG A 2 50.11 73.97 0.83
C ARG A 2 50.65 72.97 -0.20
N VAL A 3 49.83 72.65 -1.20
CA VAL A 3 50.20 71.78 -2.32
C VAL A 3 51.15 72.56 -3.26
N PRO A 4 52.29 71.99 -3.71
CA PRO A 4 53.17 72.66 -4.65
C PRO A 4 52.57 72.66 -6.06
N VAL A 5 52.60 73.82 -6.71
CA VAL A 5 52.30 74.00 -8.13
C VAL A 5 53.57 73.67 -8.90
N TYR A 6 53.49 72.66 -9.79
CA TYR A 6 54.58 72.35 -10.72
C TYR A 6 54.46 73.23 -11.96
N GLU A 7 55.41 74.15 -12.13
CA GLU A 7 55.61 74.88 -13.40
C GLU A 7 56.11 73.91 -14.48
N LYS A 8 55.45 73.97 -15.64
CA LYS A 8 55.77 73.16 -16.82
C LYS A 8 56.95 73.81 -17.56
N GLN A 9 58.17 73.42 -17.23
CA GLN A 9 59.34 73.69 -18.07
C GLN A 9 59.29 72.81 -19.33
N THR A 10 58.95 73.41 -20.47
CA THR A 10 59.29 72.86 -21.78
C THR A 10 59.91 73.95 -22.65
N SER A 11 61.18 74.25 -22.39
CA SER A 11 62.04 74.88 -23.39
C SER A 11 62.36 73.82 -24.45
N ARG A 12 61.58 73.81 -25.53
CA ARG A 12 61.89 73.04 -26.73
C ARG A 12 63.06 73.76 -27.41
N VAL A 13 64.27 73.24 -27.18
CA VAL A 13 65.45 73.62 -27.97
C VAL A 13 65.20 73.11 -29.38
N VAL A 14 64.77 74.01 -30.26
CA VAL A 14 64.79 73.77 -31.69
C VAL A 14 66.26 73.85 -32.10
N PRO A 15 66.87 72.84 -32.73
CA PRO A 15 68.18 73.00 -33.32
C PRO A 15 68.07 74.08 -34.40
N THR A 16 68.71 75.22 -34.16
CA THR A 16 68.96 76.23 -35.18
C THR A 16 69.84 75.59 -36.24
N VAL A 17 69.21 75.10 -37.31
CA VAL A 17 69.94 74.77 -38.54
C VAL A 17 70.41 76.11 -39.08
N SER A 18 71.72 76.36 -39.01
CA SER A 18 72.35 77.48 -39.71
C SER A 18 71.97 77.39 -41.18
N THR A 19 71.11 78.28 -41.63
CA THR A 19 70.90 78.50 -43.06
C THR A 19 72.26 78.87 -43.67
N PRO A 20 72.66 78.25 -44.80
CA PRO A 20 73.85 78.70 -45.51
C PRO A 20 73.70 80.18 -45.83
N GLN A 21 74.69 80.99 -45.45
CA GLN A 21 74.79 82.36 -45.93
C GLN A 21 74.69 82.35 -47.45
N GLU A 22 73.71 83.06 -48.01
CA GLU A 22 73.65 83.34 -49.44
C GLU A 22 74.94 84.09 -49.84
N LEU A 23 75.87 83.37 -50.46
CA LEU A 23 76.89 83.95 -51.31
C LEU A 23 76.16 84.61 -52.49
N ARG A 24 75.88 85.91 -52.37
CA ARG A 24 75.46 86.74 -53.50
C ARG A 24 76.65 86.88 -54.46
N PRO A 25 76.57 86.36 -55.70
CA PRO A 25 77.58 86.69 -56.70
C PRO A 25 77.46 88.18 -57.09
N PRO A 26 78.58 88.85 -57.41
CA PRO A 26 78.58 90.25 -57.81
C PRO A 26 77.76 90.45 -59.10
N SER A 27 76.86 91.43 -59.04
CA SER A 27 75.83 91.77 -60.03
C SER A 27 76.37 92.48 -61.28
N ALA A 28 77.38 91.90 -61.94
CA ALA A 28 77.92 92.45 -63.18
C ALA A 28 78.47 91.36 -64.10
N ALA A 29 77.58 90.52 -64.68
CA ALA A 29 77.89 89.76 -65.91
C ALA A 29 76.68 89.04 -66.57
N PHE A 30 75.53 88.87 -65.93
CA PHE A 30 74.36 88.21 -66.54
C PHE A 30 73.06 89.00 -66.23
N GLY A 31 72.20 89.16 -67.24
CA GLY A 31 71.10 90.12 -67.29
C GLY A 31 70.04 89.97 -66.19
N ALA A 32 69.37 91.08 -65.87
CA ALA A 32 68.35 91.21 -64.81
C ALA A 32 67.20 90.17 -64.92
N GLU A 33 66.89 89.69 -66.12
CA GLU A 33 65.89 88.65 -66.35
C GLU A 33 66.29 87.28 -65.75
N MET A 34 67.59 86.95 -65.65
CA MET A 34 68.05 85.72 -65.01
C MET A 34 68.04 85.80 -63.48
N ALA A 35 68.23 86.99 -62.90
CA ALA A 35 68.15 87.18 -61.44
C ALA A 35 66.68 87.13 -60.95
N ASP A 36 65.74 87.74 -61.68
CA ASP A 36 64.31 87.61 -61.39
C ASP A 36 63.81 86.18 -61.63
N ALA A 37 64.31 85.48 -62.66
CA ALA A 37 64.02 84.07 -62.87
C ALA A 37 64.56 83.18 -61.73
N ALA A 38 65.75 83.46 -61.22
CA ALA A 38 66.34 82.74 -60.08
C ALA A 38 65.53 82.97 -58.79
N THR A 39 65.06 84.19 -58.55
CA THR A 39 64.24 84.53 -57.38
C THR A 39 62.86 83.87 -57.45
N ARG A 40 62.21 83.90 -58.62
CA ARG A 40 60.92 83.20 -58.87
C ARG A 40 61.05 81.68 -58.78
N LEU A 41 62.18 81.11 -59.22
CA LEU A 41 62.48 79.69 -59.04
C LEU A 41 62.69 79.32 -57.56
N GLY A 42 63.33 80.20 -56.78
CA GLY A 42 63.48 80.04 -55.33
C GLY A 42 62.14 80.05 -54.59
N GLU A 43 61.26 81.00 -54.89
CA GLU A 43 59.90 81.08 -54.31
C GLU A 43 59.00 79.91 -54.74
N THR A 44 59.09 79.49 -56.01
CA THR A 44 58.37 78.31 -56.51
C THR A 44 58.89 77.03 -55.86
N GLY A 45 60.21 76.91 -55.67
CA GLY A 45 60.85 75.80 -54.98
C GLY A 45 60.42 75.68 -53.52
N LEU A 46 60.34 76.80 -52.79
CA LEU A 46 59.81 76.85 -51.42
C LEU A 46 58.32 76.48 -51.37
N THR A 47 57.53 76.91 -52.34
CA THR A 47 56.10 76.58 -52.43
C THR A 47 55.88 75.07 -52.70
N ILE A 48 56.67 74.48 -53.60
CA ILE A 48 56.66 73.04 -53.88
C ILE A 48 57.14 72.26 -52.65
N ALA A 49 58.20 72.69 -51.97
CA ALA A 49 58.70 72.06 -50.75
C ALA A 49 57.66 72.08 -49.62
N ASN A 50 56.98 73.21 -49.42
CA ASN A 50 55.89 73.33 -48.44
C ASN A 50 54.68 72.45 -48.82
N ALA A 51 54.31 72.37 -50.10
CA ALA A 51 53.24 71.49 -50.58
C ALA A 51 53.60 70.01 -50.39
N LEU A 52 54.85 69.62 -50.65
CA LEU A 52 55.35 68.26 -50.42
C LEU A 52 55.40 67.91 -48.93
N MET A 53 55.86 68.82 -48.07
CA MET A 53 55.84 68.62 -46.62
C MET A 53 54.42 68.51 -46.08
N LYS A 54 53.48 69.34 -46.56
CA LYS A 54 52.07 69.25 -46.20
C LYS A 54 51.46 67.92 -46.64
N ARG A 55 51.71 67.48 -47.87
CA ARG A 55 51.22 66.19 -48.39
C ARG A 55 51.86 64.99 -47.68
N ALA A 56 53.12 65.09 -47.28
CA ALA A 56 53.80 64.07 -46.47
C ALA A 56 53.21 63.99 -45.05
N ALA A 57 52.91 65.14 -44.44
CA ALA A 57 52.22 65.22 -43.15
C ALA A 57 50.78 64.67 -43.23
N GLU A 58 50.05 64.98 -44.30
CA GLU A 58 48.71 64.43 -44.58
C GLU A 58 48.76 62.91 -44.77
N ARG A 59 49.66 62.39 -45.60
CA ARG A 59 49.86 60.93 -45.75
C ARG A 59 50.23 60.25 -44.44
N LYS A 60 51.10 60.87 -43.63
CA LYS A 60 51.45 60.35 -42.32
C LYS A 60 50.23 60.31 -41.40
N LYS A 61 49.38 61.34 -41.43
CA LYS A 61 48.11 61.40 -40.68
C LYS A 61 47.11 60.33 -41.15
N GLU A 62 46.98 60.13 -42.46
CA GLU A 62 46.12 59.08 -43.03
C GLU A 62 46.55 57.68 -42.62
N LEU A 63 47.86 57.38 -42.66
CA LEU A 63 48.39 56.09 -42.22
C LEU A 63 48.14 55.88 -40.71
N MET A 64 48.36 56.93 -39.92
CA MET A 64 48.08 56.91 -38.48
C MET A 64 46.59 56.70 -38.15
N GLU A 65 45.69 57.26 -38.96
CA GLU A 65 44.25 57.10 -38.79
C GLU A 65 43.78 55.69 -39.19
N LYS A 66 44.34 55.13 -40.28
CA LYS A 66 44.06 53.74 -40.69
C LYS A 66 44.44 52.73 -39.63
N GLU A 67 45.65 52.83 -39.08
CA GLU A 67 46.11 51.95 -38.00
C GLU A 67 45.19 52.04 -36.78
N LEU A 68 44.77 53.24 -36.40
CA LEU A 68 43.85 53.44 -35.28
C LEU A 68 42.47 52.80 -35.53
N ILE A 69 41.95 52.91 -36.76
CA ILE A 69 40.70 52.27 -37.17
C ILE A 69 40.83 50.74 -37.17
N GLU A 70 41.96 50.19 -37.62
CA GLU A 70 42.22 48.75 -37.63
C GLU A 70 42.28 48.17 -36.20
N GLN A 71 42.95 48.88 -35.28
CA GLN A 71 43.00 48.48 -33.87
C GLN A 71 41.62 48.58 -33.20
N ASP A 72 40.85 49.66 -33.45
CA ASP A 72 39.47 49.80 -32.93
C ASP A 72 38.55 48.71 -33.50
N THR A 73 38.69 48.37 -34.79
CA THR A 73 37.88 47.33 -35.44
C THR A 73 38.20 45.95 -34.86
N SER A 74 39.47 45.63 -34.69
CA SER A 74 39.91 44.35 -34.11
C SER A 74 39.46 44.24 -32.66
N PHE A 75 39.59 45.32 -31.88
CA PHE A 75 39.07 45.39 -30.52
C PHE A 75 37.56 45.12 -30.47
N ARG A 76 36.76 45.76 -31.33
CA ARG A 76 35.30 45.55 -31.37
C ARG A 76 34.94 44.10 -31.70
N LYS A 77 35.70 43.44 -32.57
CA LYS A 77 35.50 42.01 -32.89
C LYS A 77 35.80 41.12 -31.67
N ASP A 78 36.93 41.34 -30.99
CA ASP A 78 37.27 40.57 -29.80
C ASP A 78 36.26 40.79 -28.67
N LEU A 79 35.84 42.04 -28.47
CA LEU A 79 34.81 42.36 -27.50
C LEU A 79 33.48 41.70 -27.87
N GLN A 80 33.07 41.74 -29.14
CA GLN A 80 31.86 41.07 -29.61
C GLN A 80 31.92 39.56 -29.38
N ASN A 81 33.07 38.93 -29.63
CA ASN A 81 33.28 37.51 -29.33
C ASN A 81 33.13 37.25 -27.82
N VAL A 82 33.72 38.09 -26.96
CA VAL A 82 33.56 37.97 -25.50
C VAL A 82 32.10 38.11 -25.04
N LEU A 83 31.31 38.92 -25.74
CA LEU A 83 29.90 39.13 -25.40
C LEU A 83 28.99 37.98 -25.87
N TYR A 84 29.19 37.47 -27.07
CA TYR A 84 28.23 36.63 -27.79
C TYR A 84 28.78 35.26 -28.24
N ASN A 85 29.95 34.83 -27.74
CA ASN A 85 30.45 33.50 -28.08
C ASN A 85 29.49 32.40 -27.58
N ASP A 86 29.03 31.56 -28.51
CA ASP A 86 28.10 30.46 -28.26
C ASP A 86 28.78 29.18 -27.74
N GLN A 87 30.12 29.16 -27.67
CA GLN A 87 30.87 28.07 -27.06
C GLN A 87 30.62 28.02 -25.55
N VAL A 88 30.70 26.80 -25.01
CA VAL A 88 30.66 26.54 -23.57
C VAL A 88 32.06 26.18 -23.06
N ASP A 89 32.37 26.59 -21.85
CA ASP A 89 33.58 26.18 -21.16
C ASP A 89 33.48 24.73 -20.65
N ASP A 90 34.57 24.22 -20.08
CA ASP A 90 34.65 22.85 -19.54
C ASP A 90 33.65 22.58 -18.40
N LYS A 91 33.02 23.62 -17.84
CA LYS A 91 32.00 23.54 -16.79
C LYS A 91 30.58 23.70 -17.35
N GLY A 92 30.42 23.77 -18.66
CA GLY A 92 29.13 23.99 -19.33
C GLY A 92 28.60 25.42 -19.19
N LYS A 93 29.43 26.39 -18.78
CA LYS A 93 29.07 27.82 -18.72
C LYS A 93 29.33 28.44 -20.09
N PRO A 94 28.38 29.18 -20.68
CA PRO A 94 28.65 29.92 -21.91
C PRO A 94 29.82 30.89 -21.76
N VAL A 95 30.74 30.85 -22.73
CA VAL A 95 31.90 31.74 -22.78
C VAL A 95 31.42 33.19 -22.99
N GLY A 96 30.46 33.40 -23.88
CA GLY A 96 29.83 34.70 -24.11
C GLY A 96 29.04 35.17 -22.88
N PHE A 97 29.37 36.37 -22.36
CA PHE A 97 28.72 36.90 -21.15
C PHE A 97 27.20 37.07 -21.29
N LEU A 98 26.72 37.46 -22.48
CA LEU A 98 25.29 37.67 -22.73
C LEU A 98 24.53 36.36 -23.03
N ASN A 99 25.24 35.25 -23.19
CA ASN A 99 24.65 33.93 -23.40
C ASN A 99 24.42 33.15 -22.10
N ARG A 100 25.01 33.62 -20.98
CA ARG A 100 24.85 33.01 -19.66
C ARG A 100 23.43 33.23 -19.13
N LYS A 101 22.82 32.18 -18.57
CA LYS A 101 21.43 32.20 -18.09
C LYS A 101 21.31 31.94 -16.60
N LEU A 102 20.27 32.51 -15.98
CA LEU A 102 19.91 32.32 -14.57
C LEU A 102 21.13 32.52 -13.64
N ASP A 103 21.45 31.54 -12.79
CA ASP A 103 22.56 31.60 -11.85
C ASP A 103 23.94 31.72 -12.53
N GLN A 104 24.08 31.26 -13.78
CA GLN A 104 25.34 31.42 -14.52
C GLN A 104 25.62 32.87 -14.90
N ALA A 105 24.58 33.71 -14.91
CA ALA A 105 24.68 35.14 -15.19
C ALA A 105 25.04 35.95 -13.93
N GLN A 106 25.07 35.36 -12.73
CA GLN A 106 25.52 36.05 -11.53
C GLN A 106 27.00 36.42 -11.66
N ASN A 107 27.34 37.66 -11.28
CA ASN A 107 28.69 38.22 -11.31
C ASN A 107 29.31 38.33 -12.72
N VAL A 108 28.50 38.39 -13.79
CA VAL A 108 29.03 38.60 -15.14
C VAL A 108 29.62 40.00 -15.34
N THR A 109 29.07 41.03 -14.68
CA THR A 109 29.60 42.40 -14.77
C THR A 109 31.07 42.51 -14.32
N PRO A 110 31.46 42.06 -13.10
CA PRO A 110 32.86 42.12 -12.70
C PRO A 110 33.78 41.21 -13.53
N GLU A 111 33.30 40.06 -14.00
CA GLU A 111 34.08 39.21 -14.93
C GLU A 111 34.34 39.93 -16.27
N PHE A 112 33.34 40.63 -16.78
CA PHE A 112 33.46 41.45 -17.98
C PHE A 112 34.42 42.61 -17.79
N ASP A 113 34.30 43.36 -16.67
CA ASP A 113 35.18 44.48 -16.35
C ASP A 113 36.66 44.04 -16.39
N ASN A 114 36.99 42.90 -15.78
CA ASN A 114 38.34 42.33 -15.80
C ASN A 114 38.81 41.93 -17.20
N THR A 115 37.92 41.32 -17.99
CA THR A 115 38.21 40.88 -19.36
C THR A 115 38.47 42.09 -20.26
N TYR A 116 37.64 43.13 -20.13
CA TYR A 116 37.80 44.39 -20.84
C TYR A 116 39.15 45.04 -20.55
N TYR A 117 39.56 45.18 -19.28
CA TYR A 117 40.86 45.80 -18.97
C TYR A 117 42.04 45.04 -19.56
N THR A 118 41.93 43.71 -19.63
CA THR A 118 42.95 42.85 -20.25
C THR A 118 43.04 43.10 -21.76
N ILE A 119 41.90 43.09 -22.46
CA ILE A 119 41.83 43.34 -23.90
C ILE A 119 42.26 44.78 -24.21
N ARG A 120 41.77 45.77 -23.45
CA ARG A 120 42.15 47.18 -23.58
C ARG A 120 43.66 47.36 -23.49
N LYS A 121 44.32 46.73 -22.51
CA LYS A 121 45.78 46.80 -22.35
C LYS A 121 46.52 46.21 -23.55
N HIS A 122 46.05 45.10 -24.11
CA HIS A 122 46.62 44.48 -25.31
C HIS A 122 46.61 45.47 -26.49
N TYR A 123 45.46 46.05 -26.81
CA TYR A 123 45.32 46.99 -27.94
C TYR A 123 46.06 48.32 -27.74
N LEU A 124 46.07 48.85 -26.51
CA LEU A 124 46.80 50.09 -26.20
C LEU A 124 48.33 49.93 -26.18
N ASN A 125 48.85 48.71 -26.06
CA ASN A 125 50.29 48.43 -26.13
C ASN A 125 50.80 48.35 -27.57
N ASN A 126 49.92 48.05 -28.54
CA ASN A 126 50.27 47.96 -29.95
C ASN A 126 50.37 49.33 -30.64
N VAL A 127 49.91 50.40 -30.00
CA VAL A 127 49.99 51.78 -30.51
C VAL A 127 51.16 52.52 -29.89
N ALA A 128 52.16 52.87 -30.70
CA ALA A 128 53.40 53.50 -30.24
C ALA A 128 53.25 55.01 -29.93
N ALA A 129 52.46 55.75 -30.72
CA ALA A 129 52.37 57.20 -30.55
C ALA A 129 51.41 57.59 -29.40
N PRO A 130 51.83 58.47 -28.47
CA PRO A 130 51.00 58.87 -27.32
C PRO A 130 49.65 59.47 -27.71
N GLU A 131 49.61 60.33 -28.72
CA GLU A 131 48.37 60.99 -29.18
C GLU A 131 47.37 59.99 -29.77
N GLN A 132 47.85 59.00 -30.55
CA GLN A 132 47.00 57.92 -31.09
C GLN A 132 46.49 57.01 -29.97
N LYS A 133 47.33 56.72 -28.96
CA LYS A 133 46.97 55.89 -27.81
C LYS A 133 45.83 56.52 -26.99
N GLU A 134 45.87 57.84 -26.79
CA GLU A 134 44.79 58.58 -26.11
C GLU A 134 43.50 58.62 -26.94
N ALA A 135 43.61 58.82 -28.26
CA ALA A 135 42.46 58.80 -29.16
C ALA A 135 41.80 57.41 -29.22
N LEU A 136 42.60 56.34 -29.31
CA LEU A 136 42.10 54.96 -29.26
C LEU A 136 41.46 54.67 -27.90
N ALA A 137 42.13 54.99 -26.79
CA ALA A 137 41.61 54.77 -25.43
C ALA A 137 40.19 55.34 -25.26
N ARG A 138 39.94 56.57 -25.72
CA ARG A 138 38.60 57.18 -25.67
C ARG A 138 37.54 56.37 -26.44
N ARG A 139 37.87 55.83 -27.61
CA ARG A 139 36.95 54.98 -28.41
C ARG A 139 36.68 53.64 -27.73
N LEU A 140 37.72 53.03 -27.17
CA LEU A 140 37.61 51.77 -26.42
C LEU A 140 36.73 51.95 -25.17
N ASP A 141 36.96 53.04 -24.42
CA ASP A 141 36.22 53.36 -23.20
C ASP A 141 34.74 53.65 -23.50
N GLN A 142 34.43 54.33 -24.62
CA GLN A 142 33.05 54.56 -25.06
C GLN A 142 32.33 53.26 -25.40
N THR A 143 33.01 52.33 -26.08
CA THR A 143 32.44 51.00 -26.41
C THR A 143 32.25 50.15 -25.16
N TYR A 144 33.17 50.25 -24.21
CA TYR A 144 33.04 49.59 -22.91
C TYR A 144 31.81 50.04 -22.14
N LEU A 145 31.57 51.34 -22.04
CA LEU A 145 30.41 51.85 -21.30
C LEU A 145 29.09 51.31 -21.88
N SER A 146 28.93 51.29 -23.21
CA SER A 146 27.71 50.77 -23.84
C SER A 146 27.54 49.27 -23.67
N SER A 147 28.63 48.49 -23.79
CA SER A 147 28.61 47.05 -23.55
C SER A 147 28.34 46.72 -22.09
N ARG A 148 28.97 47.45 -21.16
CA ARG A 148 28.79 47.28 -19.72
C ARG A 148 27.35 47.50 -19.28
N ASP A 149 26.70 48.56 -19.77
CA ASP A 149 25.29 48.82 -19.47
C ASP A 149 24.37 47.71 -20.00
N THR A 150 24.74 47.07 -21.09
CA THR A 150 24.02 45.91 -21.64
C THR A 150 24.19 44.68 -20.75
N ILE A 151 25.41 44.42 -20.27
CA ILE A 151 25.70 43.31 -19.35
C ILE A 151 25.03 43.50 -18.00
N ILE A 152 25.04 44.71 -17.43
CA ILE A 152 24.36 44.99 -16.16
C ILE A 152 22.86 44.71 -16.27
N ARG A 153 22.23 45.12 -17.38
CA ARG A 153 20.81 44.82 -17.64
C ARG A 153 20.56 43.33 -17.80
N HIS A 154 21.43 42.63 -18.54
CA HIS A 154 21.36 41.18 -18.73
C HIS A 154 21.50 40.42 -17.41
N GLU A 155 22.54 40.73 -16.63
CA GLU A 155 22.77 40.16 -15.30
C GLU A 155 21.54 40.31 -14.41
N ARG A 156 21.04 41.54 -14.29
CA ARG A 156 19.86 41.83 -13.48
C ARG A 156 18.65 41.03 -13.97
N GLN A 157 18.38 41.01 -15.27
CA GLN A 157 17.26 40.27 -15.84
C GLN A 157 17.35 38.77 -15.51
N GLN A 158 18.53 38.16 -15.70
CA GLN A 158 18.73 36.74 -15.45
C GLN A 158 18.71 36.39 -13.95
N VAL A 159 19.19 37.28 -13.09
CA VAL A 159 19.09 37.12 -11.63
C VAL A 159 17.62 37.22 -11.18
N ASP A 160 16.88 38.22 -11.66
CA ASP A 160 15.45 38.37 -11.36
C ASP A 160 14.67 37.13 -11.84
N GLU A 161 14.98 36.60 -13.03
CA GLU A 161 14.39 35.37 -13.57
C GLU A 161 14.75 34.13 -12.72
N SER A 162 15.99 33.99 -12.27
CA SER A 162 16.43 32.90 -11.38
C SER A 162 15.68 32.92 -10.05
N ILE A 163 15.54 34.11 -9.45
CA ILE A 163 14.81 34.30 -8.20
C ILE A 163 13.33 33.90 -8.39
N GLN A 164 12.69 34.37 -9.47
CA GLN A 164 11.30 34.00 -9.78
C GLN A 164 11.12 32.49 -9.97
N ASN A 165 12.05 31.84 -10.67
CA ASN A 165 12.02 30.39 -10.87
C ASN A 165 12.19 29.64 -9.56
N SER A 166 13.06 30.11 -8.67
CA SER A 166 13.25 29.53 -7.33
C SER A 166 11.98 29.62 -6.49
N PHE A 167 11.28 30.76 -6.52
CA PHE A 167 9.99 30.89 -5.84
C PHE A 167 8.91 29.99 -6.43
N LYS A 168 8.79 29.91 -7.76
CA LYS A 168 7.83 29.01 -8.44
C LYS A 168 8.10 27.55 -8.08
N SER A 169 9.37 27.13 -8.10
CA SER A 169 9.76 25.78 -7.70
C SER A 169 9.41 25.48 -6.24
N ASN A 170 9.65 26.43 -5.33
CA ASN A 170 9.26 26.27 -3.92
C ASN A 170 7.73 26.16 -3.75
N LEU A 171 6.95 26.96 -4.48
CA LEU A 171 5.49 26.84 -4.50
C LEU A 171 5.04 25.47 -5.02
N ASP A 172 5.65 24.96 -6.08
CA ASP A 172 5.33 23.63 -6.61
C ASP A 172 5.69 22.52 -5.60
N ILE A 173 6.82 22.63 -4.90
CA ILE A 173 7.19 21.73 -3.80
C ILE A 173 6.12 21.77 -2.70
N GLN A 174 5.72 22.97 -2.24
CA GLN A 174 4.69 23.12 -1.20
C GLN A 174 3.34 22.53 -1.62
N VAL A 175 2.96 22.68 -2.90
CA VAL A 175 1.75 22.05 -3.45
C VAL A 175 1.87 20.53 -3.43
N ASN A 176 3.03 19.97 -3.78
CA ASN A 176 3.25 18.52 -3.75
C ASN A 176 3.30 17.97 -2.31
N ASP A 177 3.99 18.64 -1.40
CA ASP A 177 4.10 18.27 0.02
C ASP A 177 2.73 18.29 0.71
N ALA A 178 1.81 19.15 0.25
CA ALA A 178 0.45 19.21 0.77
C ALA A 178 -0.30 17.87 0.66
N ALA A 179 0.05 17.02 -0.31
CA ALA A 179 -0.50 15.68 -0.45
C ALA A 179 -0.22 14.79 0.78
N GLN A 180 0.90 15.00 1.47
CA GLN A 180 1.30 14.16 2.61
C GLN A 180 0.65 14.58 3.94
N LEU A 181 -0.07 15.70 3.96
CA LEU A 181 -0.66 16.25 5.17
C LEU A 181 -1.85 15.41 5.63
N GLN A 182 -1.93 15.17 6.94
CA GLN A 182 -2.88 14.21 7.54
C GLN A 182 -4.16 14.86 8.05
N ASP A 183 -4.16 16.18 8.27
CA ASP A 183 -5.22 16.89 8.96
C ASP A 183 -5.45 18.30 8.40
N GLY A 184 -6.68 18.80 8.57
CA GLY A 184 -7.08 20.14 8.12
C GLY A 184 -6.23 21.30 8.65
N PRO A 185 -5.90 21.37 9.97
CA PRO A 185 -5.00 22.38 10.51
C PRO A 185 -3.61 22.42 9.84
N SER A 186 -3.03 21.25 9.53
CA SER A 186 -1.77 21.18 8.80
C SER A 186 -1.90 21.70 7.36
N VAL A 187 -3.01 21.42 6.68
CA VAL A 187 -3.31 21.99 5.34
C VAL A 187 -3.45 23.51 5.40
N ILE A 188 -4.11 24.06 6.42
CA ILE A 188 -4.22 25.52 6.60
C ILE A 188 -2.83 26.15 6.73
N ARG A 189 -1.95 25.58 7.55
CA ARG A 189 -0.57 26.08 7.71
C ARG A 189 0.21 26.05 6.39
N ALA A 190 0.05 24.99 5.59
CA ALA A 190 0.67 24.90 4.27
C ALA A 190 0.13 25.95 3.30
N ILE A 191 -1.19 26.21 3.32
CA ILE A 191 -1.81 27.30 2.55
C ILE A 191 -1.22 28.66 2.95
N GLU A 192 -1.13 28.94 4.25
CA GLU A 192 -0.56 30.20 4.76
C GLU A 192 0.90 30.38 4.33
N GLN A 193 1.71 29.32 4.39
CA GLN A 193 3.10 29.33 3.92
C GLN A 193 3.21 29.57 2.40
N ALA A 194 2.32 28.96 1.62
CA ALA A 194 2.23 29.17 0.18
C ALA A 194 1.80 30.60 -0.16
N ILE A 195 0.88 31.20 0.60
CA ILE A 195 0.49 32.60 0.46
C ILE A 195 1.67 33.54 0.75
N VAL A 196 2.47 33.28 1.80
CA VAL A 196 3.66 34.09 2.11
C VAL A 196 4.69 34.02 0.98
N THR A 197 4.92 32.81 0.45
CA THR A 197 5.83 32.58 -0.67
C THR A 197 5.34 33.29 -1.93
N GLN A 198 4.04 33.17 -2.25
CA GLN A 198 3.39 33.84 -3.38
C GLN A 198 3.42 35.37 -3.25
N ASN A 199 3.20 35.91 -2.06
CA ASN A 199 3.32 37.35 -1.81
C ASN A 199 4.73 37.88 -2.09
N SER A 200 5.75 37.10 -1.72
CA SER A 200 7.15 37.45 -1.99
C SER A 200 7.42 37.45 -3.50
N LEU A 201 6.93 36.43 -4.21
CA LEU A 201 7.00 36.35 -5.67
C LEU A 201 6.28 37.53 -6.34
N SER A 202 5.04 37.83 -5.94
CA SER A 202 4.25 38.93 -6.50
C SER A 202 4.95 40.29 -6.36
N LYS A 203 5.61 40.55 -5.21
CA LYS A 203 6.41 41.77 -5.00
C LYS A 203 7.59 41.86 -5.96
N ILE A 204 8.32 40.77 -6.15
CA ILE A 204 9.51 40.73 -7.03
C ILE A 204 9.10 40.82 -8.50
N SER A 205 7.99 40.18 -8.88
CA SER A 205 7.46 40.24 -10.24
C SER A 205 6.72 41.54 -10.56
N GLY A 206 6.55 42.44 -9.58
CA GLY A 206 5.88 43.73 -9.78
C GLY A 206 4.39 43.61 -10.12
N PHE A 207 3.73 42.57 -9.61
CA PHE A 207 2.29 42.38 -9.84
C PHE A 207 1.49 43.48 -9.13
N ASP A 208 0.44 43.96 -9.80
CA ASP A 208 -0.57 44.78 -9.13
C ASP A 208 -1.35 43.96 -8.08
N GLU A 209 -2.02 44.64 -7.16
CA GLU A 209 -2.72 43.98 -6.04
C GLU A 209 -3.81 43.01 -6.50
N LYS A 210 -4.49 43.28 -7.64
CA LYS A 210 -5.54 42.40 -8.15
C LYS A 210 -4.94 41.11 -8.70
N THR A 211 -3.83 41.23 -9.43
CA THR A 211 -3.08 40.09 -9.97
C THR A 211 -2.44 39.27 -8.85
N ALA A 212 -1.88 39.94 -7.84
CA ALA A 212 -1.35 39.28 -6.66
C ALA A 212 -2.44 38.50 -5.91
N GLU A 213 -3.62 39.09 -5.71
CA GLU A 213 -4.77 38.40 -5.09
C GLU A 213 -5.24 37.20 -5.92
N ALA A 214 -5.34 37.34 -7.24
CA ALA A 214 -5.73 36.23 -8.12
C ALA A 214 -4.76 35.04 -8.02
N GLU A 215 -3.45 35.29 -7.99
CA GLU A 215 -2.45 34.24 -7.83
C GLU A 215 -2.43 33.64 -6.41
N ARG A 216 -2.70 34.44 -5.36
CA ARG A 216 -2.91 33.93 -3.98
C ARG A 216 -4.09 32.95 -3.90
N VAL A 217 -5.21 33.30 -4.52
CA VAL A 217 -6.42 32.48 -4.55
C VAL A 217 -6.15 31.18 -5.31
N LYS A 218 -5.42 31.26 -6.44
CA LYS A 218 -5.04 30.11 -7.25
C LYS A 218 -4.09 29.15 -6.51
N ILE A 219 -3.05 29.65 -5.84
CA ILE A 219 -2.13 28.79 -5.09
C ILE A 219 -2.82 28.12 -3.90
N THR A 220 -3.70 28.85 -3.21
CA THR A 220 -4.54 28.30 -2.14
C THR A 220 -5.37 27.12 -2.64
N GLY A 221 -6.01 27.29 -3.81
CA GLY A 221 -6.75 26.23 -4.48
C GLY A 221 -5.88 25.02 -4.84
N LYS A 222 -4.65 25.22 -5.33
CA LYS A 222 -3.73 24.13 -5.68
C LYS A 222 -3.30 23.31 -4.47
N VAL A 223 -2.87 23.96 -3.38
CA VAL A 223 -2.46 23.31 -2.13
C VAL A 223 -3.61 22.50 -1.54
N ALA A 224 -4.79 23.13 -1.42
CA ALA A 224 -6.01 22.49 -0.95
C ALA A 224 -6.40 21.26 -1.79
N LYS A 225 -6.37 21.39 -3.12
CA LYS A 225 -6.71 20.30 -4.04
C LYS A 225 -5.73 19.14 -3.95
N SER A 226 -4.43 19.41 -3.80
CA SER A 226 -3.41 18.38 -3.64
C SER A 226 -3.63 17.54 -2.38
N ALA A 227 -3.81 18.18 -1.23
CA ALA A 227 -4.10 17.52 0.04
C ALA A 227 -5.40 16.69 -0.02
N PHE A 228 -6.45 17.29 -0.58
CA PHE A 228 -7.76 16.62 -0.71
C PHE A 228 -7.69 15.41 -1.66
N ALA A 229 -7.07 15.57 -2.83
CA ALA A 229 -6.95 14.50 -3.81
C ALA A 229 -6.16 13.30 -3.27
N SER A 230 -5.11 13.55 -2.47
CA SER A 230 -4.39 12.46 -1.80
C SER A 230 -5.26 11.72 -0.79
N ALA A 231 -6.03 12.43 0.05
CA ALA A 231 -6.95 11.80 0.99
C ALA A 231 -8.01 10.94 0.29
N MET A 232 -8.53 11.43 -0.85
CA MET A 232 -9.47 10.69 -1.69
C MET A 232 -8.82 9.46 -2.35
N ALA A 233 -7.57 9.58 -2.84
CA ALA A 233 -6.83 8.47 -3.44
C ALA A 233 -6.49 7.36 -2.42
N GLU A 234 -6.26 7.72 -1.16
CA GLU A 234 -6.09 6.80 -0.03
C GLU A 234 -7.41 6.16 0.44
N ASN A 235 -8.55 6.50 -0.18
CA ASN A 235 -9.91 6.17 0.25
C ASN A 235 -10.19 6.58 1.72
N ASN A 236 -9.48 7.59 2.24
CA ASN A 236 -9.60 8.07 3.61
C ASN A 236 -10.57 9.25 3.67
N LEU A 237 -11.87 8.95 3.67
CA LEU A 237 -12.92 9.97 3.63
C LEU A 237 -13.02 10.79 4.91
N ILE A 238 -12.63 10.24 6.07
CA ILE A 238 -12.57 11.00 7.32
C ILE A 238 -11.51 12.11 7.19
N LYS A 239 -10.34 11.78 6.65
CA LYS A 239 -9.29 12.75 6.31
C LYS A 239 -9.78 13.75 5.26
N ALA A 240 -10.41 13.30 4.18
CA ALA A 240 -10.93 14.18 3.14
C ALA A 240 -12.00 15.16 3.68
N GLN A 241 -12.92 14.69 4.54
CA GLN A 241 -13.92 15.52 5.20
C GLN A 241 -13.29 16.50 6.19
N SER A 242 -12.29 16.07 6.97
CA SER A 242 -11.54 16.93 7.89
C SER A 242 -10.84 18.07 7.13
N ILE A 243 -10.17 17.74 6.03
CA ILE A 243 -9.53 18.71 5.13
C ILE A 243 -10.57 19.67 4.58
N TYR A 244 -11.66 19.16 3.98
CA TYR A 244 -12.75 19.97 3.42
C TYR A 244 -13.32 20.95 4.46
N ASN A 245 -13.64 20.48 5.67
CA ASN A 245 -14.22 21.32 6.72
C ASN A 245 -13.26 22.44 7.14
N ALA A 246 -11.96 22.18 7.18
CA ALA A 246 -10.95 23.15 7.58
C ALA A 246 -10.72 24.25 6.53
N ILE A 247 -10.82 23.90 5.24
CA ILE A 247 -10.56 24.82 4.11
C ILE A 247 -11.83 25.46 3.54
N LYS A 248 -13.02 25.03 3.99
CA LYS A 248 -14.31 25.58 3.56
C LYS A 248 -14.35 27.10 3.77
N GLY A 249 -14.74 27.84 2.73
CA GLY A 249 -14.77 29.31 2.74
C GLY A 249 -13.39 29.98 2.61
N LYS A 250 -12.29 29.20 2.51
CA LYS A 250 -10.93 29.72 2.31
C LYS A 250 -10.36 29.41 0.92
N VAL A 251 -11.06 28.62 0.11
CA VAL A 251 -10.65 28.22 -1.24
C VAL A 251 -11.63 28.80 -2.27
N PRO A 252 -11.27 28.85 -3.57
CA PRO A 252 -12.19 29.26 -4.62
C PRO A 252 -13.50 28.46 -4.58
N ALA A 253 -14.64 29.13 -4.77
CA ALA A 253 -15.96 28.51 -4.70
C ALA A 253 -16.12 27.30 -5.64
N GLU A 254 -15.53 27.37 -6.85
CA GLU A 254 -15.53 26.26 -7.80
C GLU A 254 -14.81 25.01 -7.24
N ILE A 255 -13.69 25.21 -6.55
CA ILE A 255 -12.91 24.12 -5.94
C ILE A 255 -13.65 23.57 -4.72
N GLU A 256 -14.21 24.46 -3.89
CA GLU A 256 -15.01 24.07 -2.73
C GLU A 256 -16.19 23.19 -3.12
N GLN A 257 -16.92 23.58 -4.17
CA GLN A 257 -18.08 22.84 -4.65
C GLN A 257 -17.69 21.43 -5.14
N LYS A 258 -16.62 21.32 -5.93
CA LYS A 258 -16.11 20.01 -6.40
C LYS A 258 -15.70 19.12 -5.24
N MET A 259 -14.97 19.65 -4.26
CA MET A 259 -14.59 18.89 -3.06
C MET A 259 -15.83 18.44 -2.27
N LYS A 260 -16.81 19.31 -2.09
CA LYS A 260 -18.07 18.98 -1.41
C LYS A 260 -18.79 17.83 -2.09
N GLU A 261 -18.94 17.88 -3.42
CA GLU A 261 -19.58 16.82 -4.21
C GLU A 261 -18.83 15.49 -4.12
N GLU A 262 -17.50 15.51 -4.12
CA GLU A 262 -16.67 14.30 -3.97
C GLU A 262 -16.79 13.68 -2.57
N VAL A 263 -16.79 14.48 -1.51
CA VAL A 263 -16.98 13.97 -0.15
C VAL A 263 -18.40 13.43 0.06
N GLU A 264 -19.42 14.19 -0.36
CA GLU A 264 -20.83 13.77 -0.22
C GLU A 264 -21.16 12.52 -1.02
N SER A 265 -20.51 12.30 -2.17
CA SER A 265 -20.71 11.09 -2.97
C SER A 265 -19.90 9.88 -2.46
N GLY A 266 -18.77 10.10 -1.79
CA GLY A 266 -17.90 9.05 -1.27
C GLY A 266 -18.39 8.43 0.05
N ILE A 267 -18.85 9.25 1.00
CA ILE A 267 -19.16 8.82 2.38
C ILE A 267 -20.26 7.74 2.43
N PRO A 268 -21.44 7.95 1.79
CA PRO A 268 -22.48 6.93 1.66
C PRO A 268 -21.99 5.55 1.21
N TYR A 269 -21.10 5.53 0.22
CA TYR A 269 -20.60 4.30 -0.38
C TYR A 269 -19.71 3.53 0.59
N ASN A 270 -18.73 4.19 1.22
CA ASN A 270 -17.82 3.50 2.15
C ASN A 270 -18.51 3.05 3.44
N ILE A 271 -19.50 3.81 3.94
CA ILE A 271 -20.32 3.35 5.07
C ILE A 271 -21.06 2.07 4.68
N ALA A 272 -21.68 2.03 3.50
CA ALA A 272 -22.36 0.83 3.01
C ALA A 272 -21.40 -0.37 2.88
N ILE A 273 -20.18 -0.18 2.35
CA ILE A 273 -19.19 -1.27 2.28
C ILE A 273 -18.75 -1.75 3.67
N THR A 274 -18.55 -0.83 4.62
CA THR A 274 -18.15 -1.18 5.99
C THR A 274 -19.25 -1.95 6.72
N ASP A 275 -20.48 -1.45 6.66
CA ASP A 275 -21.66 -2.12 7.24
C ASP A 275 -21.90 -3.48 6.58
N ALA A 276 -21.60 -3.63 5.28
CA ALA A 276 -21.74 -4.91 4.57
C ALA A 276 -20.79 -5.99 5.09
N PHE A 277 -19.63 -5.65 5.65
CA PHE A 277 -18.76 -6.65 6.31
C PHE A 277 -19.31 -7.10 7.67
N LEU A 278 -20.06 -6.24 8.36
CA LEU A 278 -20.61 -6.53 9.68
C LEU A 278 -21.97 -7.24 9.61
N ASP A 279 -22.85 -6.76 8.74
CA ASP A 279 -24.18 -7.29 8.51
C ASP A 279 -24.58 -7.12 7.02
N PRO A 280 -24.15 -8.06 6.15
CA PRO A 280 -24.42 -8.00 4.72
C PRO A 280 -25.92 -7.97 4.39
N ILE A 281 -26.74 -8.70 5.15
CA ILE A 281 -28.17 -8.88 4.83
C ILE A 281 -28.93 -7.57 5.09
N THR A 282 -28.77 -6.98 6.28
CA THR A 282 -29.40 -5.70 6.60
C THR A 282 -28.86 -4.59 5.70
N THR A 283 -27.57 -4.64 5.38
CA THR A 283 -26.94 -3.64 4.51
C THR A 283 -27.46 -3.70 3.09
N ARG A 284 -27.67 -4.90 2.53
CA ARG A 284 -28.26 -5.07 1.18
C ARG A 284 -29.61 -4.37 1.11
N LYS A 285 -30.49 -4.63 2.08
CA LYS A 285 -31.83 -4.04 2.15
C LYS A 285 -31.77 -2.51 2.27
N LYS A 286 -30.88 -1.98 3.11
CA LYS A 286 -30.65 -0.53 3.22
C LYS A 286 -30.17 0.09 1.90
N ILE A 287 -29.37 -0.61 1.08
CA ILE A 287 -28.95 -0.11 -0.24
C ILE A 287 -30.12 -0.12 -1.24
N GLU A 288 -30.97 -1.15 -1.22
CA GLU A 288 -32.19 -1.25 -2.05
C GLU A 288 -33.16 -0.10 -1.73
N GLU A 289 -33.40 0.14 -0.44
CA GLU A 289 -34.26 1.21 0.09
C GLU A 289 -33.64 2.61 -0.06
N ASN A 290 -32.43 2.71 -0.62
CA ASN A 290 -31.66 3.95 -0.77
C ASN A 290 -31.36 4.67 0.57
N ALA A 291 -31.32 3.94 1.69
CA ALA A 291 -31.12 4.50 3.02
C ALA A 291 -29.73 5.14 3.21
N TYR A 292 -28.70 4.66 2.50
CA TYR A 292 -27.37 5.26 2.52
C TYR A 292 -27.27 6.54 1.68
N ASN A 293 -28.24 6.84 0.81
CA ASN A 293 -28.24 8.00 -0.09
C ASN A 293 -26.99 8.06 -1.02
N ILE A 294 -26.59 6.93 -1.60
CA ILE A 294 -25.49 6.86 -2.57
C ILE A 294 -25.96 7.48 -3.90
N LYS A 295 -25.60 8.75 -4.13
CA LYS A 295 -26.04 9.53 -5.32
C LYS A 295 -25.50 8.98 -6.64
N ASP A 296 -24.30 8.41 -6.64
CA ASP A 296 -23.65 7.88 -7.84
C ASP A 296 -24.23 6.49 -8.19
N PRO A 297 -24.89 6.32 -9.35
CA PRO A 297 -25.54 5.06 -9.72
C PRO A 297 -24.54 3.92 -9.95
N VAL A 298 -23.31 4.22 -10.42
CA VAL A 298 -22.27 3.22 -10.65
C VAL A 298 -21.76 2.70 -9.30
N LYS A 299 -21.48 3.61 -8.36
CA LYS A 299 -21.07 3.23 -6.99
C LYS A 299 -22.19 2.51 -6.25
N ARG A 300 -23.44 2.94 -6.40
CA ARG A 300 -24.60 2.28 -5.78
C ARG A 300 -24.74 0.84 -6.26
N LYS A 301 -24.62 0.62 -7.58
CA LYS A 301 -24.62 -0.74 -8.15
C LYS A 301 -23.45 -1.57 -7.63
N ALA A 302 -22.23 -1.04 -7.63
CA ALA A 302 -21.05 -1.75 -7.13
C ALA A 302 -21.20 -2.15 -5.65
N ALA A 303 -21.71 -1.25 -4.80
CA ALA A 303 -22.00 -1.55 -3.40
C ALA A 303 -23.07 -2.63 -3.26
N TYR A 304 -24.13 -2.57 -4.06
CA TYR A 304 -25.18 -3.60 -4.09
C TYR A 304 -24.62 -4.97 -4.49
N ASP A 305 -23.87 -5.04 -5.60
CA ASP A 305 -23.31 -6.30 -6.12
C ASP A 305 -22.34 -6.93 -5.10
N PHE A 306 -21.48 -6.11 -4.48
CA PHE A 306 -20.57 -6.55 -3.41
C PHE A 306 -21.33 -7.09 -2.19
N THR A 307 -22.30 -6.31 -1.70
CA THR A 307 -23.09 -6.67 -0.52
C THR A 307 -23.94 -7.91 -0.78
N ASN A 308 -24.52 -8.04 -1.98
CA ASN A 308 -25.29 -9.20 -2.38
C ASN A 308 -24.43 -10.47 -2.38
N THR A 309 -23.20 -10.39 -2.90
CA THR A 309 -22.26 -11.53 -2.88
C THR A 309 -21.96 -11.97 -1.44
N LEU A 310 -21.71 -11.04 -0.52
CA LEU A 310 -21.49 -11.34 0.90
C LEU A 310 -22.74 -11.92 1.57
N ALA A 311 -23.91 -11.35 1.29
CA ALA A 311 -25.18 -11.81 1.84
C ALA A 311 -25.52 -13.23 1.37
N GLU A 312 -25.36 -13.54 0.08
CA GLU A 312 -25.57 -14.88 -0.47
C GLU A 312 -24.67 -15.91 0.20
N LYS A 313 -23.39 -15.57 0.42
CA LYS A 313 -22.46 -16.45 1.13
C LYS A 313 -22.89 -16.67 2.58
N MET A 314 -23.22 -15.61 3.32
CA MET A 314 -23.67 -15.70 4.71
C MET A 314 -24.97 -16.52 4.85
N ILE A 315 -25.90 -16.37 3.90
CA ILE A 315 -27.13 -17.16 3.83
C ILE A 315 -26.80 -18.64 3.59
N ALA A 316 -25.91 -18.95 2.64
CA ALA A 316 -25.49 -20.31 2.33
C ALA A 316 -24.80 -21.00 3.54
N ASP A 317 -23.84 -20.33 4.16
CA ASP A 317 -23.12 -20.83 5.34
C ASP A 317 -24.08 -21.07 6.53
N GLY A 318 -25.04 -20.14 6.71
CA GLY A 318 -26.10 -20.27 7.71
C GLY A 318 -27.03 -21.45 7.45
N GLN A 319 -27.45 -21.64 6.20
CA GLN A 319 -28.28 -22.78 5.77
C GLN A 319 -27.54 -24.10 5.99
N GLU A 320 -26.27 -24.21 5.59
CA GLU A 320 -25.46 -25.41 5.78
C GLU A 320 -25.32 -25.77 7.27
N THR A 321 -25.01 -24.77 8.11
CA THR A 321 -24.88 -24.96 9.57
C THR A 321 -26.18 -25.47 10.19
N ARG A 322 -27.32 -24.88 9.82
CA ARG A 322 -28.65 -25.29 10.29
C ARG A 322 -29.02 -26.69 9.79
N HIS A 323 -28.72 -26.99 8.53
CA HIS A 323 -28.96 -28.31 7.94
C HIS A 323 -28.21 -29.39 8.70
N ASN A 324 -26.91 -29.20 8.93
CA ASN A 324 -26.06 -30.15 9.66
C ASN A 324 -26.55 -30.34 11.10
N LYS A 325 -26.96 -29.26 11.78
CA LYS A 325 -27.55 -29.36 13.12
C LYS A 325 -28.84 -30.19 13.15
N LEU A 326 -29.72 -30.04 12.16
CA LEU A 326 -30.92 -30.87 12.06
C LEU A 326 -30.60 -32.34 11.75
N LEU A 327 -29.59 -32.61 10.90
CA LEU A 327 -29.10 -33.98 10.65
C LEU A 327 -28.57 -34.63 11.93
N ASP A 328 -27.71 -33.93 12.67
CA ASP A 328 -27.13 -34.45 13.92
C ASP A 328 -28.22 -34.73 14.97
N ASN A 329 -29.19 -33.82 15.09
CA ASN A 329 -30.32 -34.03 16.00
C ASN A 329 -31.21 -35.20 15.56
N LEU A 330 -31.41 -35.39 14.24
CA LEU A 330 -32.17 -36.53 13.73
C LEU A 330 -31.43 -37.85 14.01
N ALA A 331 -30.12 -37.90 13.75
CA ALA A 331 -29.28 -39.07 13.96
C ALA A 331 -29.17 -39.47 15.44
N THR A 332 -29.29 -38.50 16.35
CA THR A 332 -29.27 -38.73 17.80
C THR A 332 -30.66 -38.88 18.43
N GLU A 333 -31.72 -38.98 17.61
CA GLU A 333 -33.12 -39.08 18.04
C GLU A 333 -33.60 -37.92 18.95
N LYS A 334 -32.92 -36.78 18.89
CA LYS A 334 -33.26 -35.56 19.65
C LYS A 334 -34.09 -34.57 18.87
N LEU A 335 -34.20 -34.75 17.55
CA LEU A 335 -34.96 -33.85 16.68
C LEU A 335 -36.47 -34.01 16.91
N THR A 336 -37.14 -32.93 17.30
CA THR A 336 -38.59 -32.92 17.50
C THR A 336 -39.32 -32.20 16.35
N LEU A 337 -40.64 -32.42 16.23
CA LEU A 337 -41.48 -31.66 15.31
C LEU A 337 -41.45 -30.15 15.61
N ARG A 338 -41.34 -29.78 16.89
CA ARG A 338 -41.25 -28.39 17.33
C ARG A 338 -39.95 -27.72 16.84
N ASP A 339 -38.85 -28.45 16.77
CA ASP A 339 -37.59 -27.93 16.23
C ASP A 339 -37.71 -27.61 14.73
N ILE A 340 -38.43 -28.43 13.97
CA ILE A 340 -38.72 -28.18 12.55
C ILE A 340 -39.66 -26.98 12.38
N GLU A 341 -40.70 -26.87 13.22
CA GLU A 341 -41.62 -25.74 13.21
C GLU A 341 -40.92 -24.43 13.54
N ASN A 342 -40.01 -24.43 14.52
CA ASN A 342 -39.18 -23.28 14.85
C ASN A 342 -38.29 -22.89 13.67
N GLU A 343 -37.69 -23.87 12.98
CA GLU A 343 -36.84 -23.60 11.81
C GLU A 343 -37.65 -23.09 10.61
N MET A 344 -38.90 -23.53 10.44
CA MET A 344 -39.82 -23.04 9.41
C MET A 344 -40.20 -21.57 9.57
N GLN A 345 -40.08 -21.01 10.78
CA GLN A 345 -40.36 -19.59 11.04
C GLN A 345 -39.22 -18.67 10.59
N ILE A 346 -38.05 -19.22 10.27
CA ILE A 346 -36.87 -18.45 9.88
C ILE A 346 -36.91 -18.24 8.36
N PRO A 347 -36.97 -16.97 7.88
CA PRO A 347 -37.03 -16.69 6.45
C PRO A 347 -35.81 -17.22 5.70
N GLU A 348 -35.99 -17.71 4.46
CA GLU A 348 -34.88 -18.19 3.62
C GLU A 348 -33.84 -17.09 3.36
N GLU A 349 -34.28 -15.84 3.21
CA GLU A 349 -33.44 -14.64 3.04
C GLU A 349 -32.59 -14.30 4.27
N ALA A 350 -32.92 -14.87 5.44
CA ALA A 350 -32.19 -14.72 6.69
C ALA A 350 -31.32 -15.96 7.02
N GLY A 351 -31.10 -16.84 6.04
CA GLY A 351 -30.37 -18.10 6.23
C GLY A 351 -31.24 -19.26 6.71
N GLY A 352 -32.58 -19.13 6.67
CA GLY A 352 -33.51 -20.22 6.96
C GLY A 352 -33.43 -21.33 5.90
N LEU A 353 -33.70 -22.57 6.30
CA LEU A 353 -33.71 -23.71 5.39
C LEU A 353 -34.90 -23.69 4.44
N LYS A 354 -34.69 -24.17 3.21
CA LYS A 354 -35.77 -24.30 2.24
C LYS A 354 -36.89 -25.16 2.79
N LYS A 355 -38.15 -24.71 2.65
CA LYS A 355 -39.33 -25.42 3.17
C LYS A 355 -39.39 -26.90 2.75
N LYS A 356 -38.96 -27.21 1.52
CA LYS A 356 -38.88 -28.60 1.01
C LYS A 356 -37.95 -29.50 1.84
N ILE A 357 -36.82 -28.96 2.30
CA ILE A 357 -35.86 -29.70 3.14
C ILE A 357 -36.49 -29.99 4.50
N LEU A 358 -37.13 -28.99 5.12
CA LEU A 358 -37.81 -29.13 6.42
C LEU A 358 -38.96 -30.16 6.38
N VAL A 359 -39.75 -30.17 5.30
CA VAL A 359 -40.81 -31.17 5.09
C VAL A 359 -40.24 -32.59 4.98
N ASN A 360 -39.04 -32.77 4.42
CA ASN A 360 -38.39 -34.07 4.38
C ASN A 360 -38.01 -34.56 5.79
N TYR A 361 -37.46 -33.68 6.65
CA TYR A 361 -37.20 -34.01 8.05
C TYR A 361 -38.48 -34.37 8.81
N GLN A 362 -39.56 -33.63 8.57
CA GLN A 362 -40.85 -33.89 9.21
C GLN A 362 -41.37 -35.29 8.86
N ARG A 363 -41.28 -35.68 7.59
CA ARG A 363 -41.62 -37.03 7.14
C ARG A 363 -40.71 -38.09 7.74
N ALA A 364 -39.41 -37.83 7.87
CA ALA A 364 -38.47 -38.77 8.48
C ALA A 364 -38.84 -39.07 9.95
N ILE A 365 -39.16 -38.04 10.74
CA ILE A 365 -39.64 -38.20 12.12
C ILE A 365 -40.96 -38.99 12.16
N GLN A 366 -41.94 -38.60 11.34
CA GLN A 366 -43.24 -39.28 11.28
C GLN A 366 -43.10 -40.77 10.90
N ASN A 367 -42.22 -41.09 9.95
CA ASN A 367 -41.95 -42.47 9.53
C ASN A 367 -41.21 -43.28 10.62
N GLY A 368 -40.30 -42.66 11.38
CA GLY A 368 -39.65 -43.28 12.54
C GLY A 368 -40.66 -43.65 13.62
N ILE A 369 -41.52 -42.68 14.01
CA ILE A 369 -42.60 -42.90 14.97
C ILE A 369 -43.56 -44.00 14.50
N GLN A 370 -43.95 -43.99 13.21
CA GLN A 370 -44.82 -45.03 12.65
C GLN A 370 -44.17 -46.42 12.72
N ARG A 371 -42.85 -46.52 12.51
CA ARG A 371 -42.09 -47.77 12.59
C ARG A 371 -42.04 -48.30 14.03
N ASP A 372 -41.79 -47.44 15.00
CA ASP A 372 -41.78 -47.82 16.42
C ASP A 372 -43.18 -48.20 16.92
N LEU A 373 -44.22 -47.49 16.50
CA LEU A 373 -45.61 -47.83 16.83
C LEU A 373 -45.99 -49.22 16.27
N ASN A 374 -45.57 -49.51 15.03
CA ASN A 374 -45.79 -50.82 14.40
C ASN A 374 -44.98 -51.93 15.08
N ARG A 375 -43.76 -51.65 15.57
CA ARG A 375 -42.96 -52.59 16.38
C ARG A 375 -43.65 -52.91 17.71
N MET A 376 -44.13 -51.90 18.41
CA MET A 376 -44.85 -52.05 19.69
C MET A 376 -46.19 -52.79 19.52
N LEU A 377 -46.84 -52.68 18.36
CA LEU A 377 -48.11 -53.37 18.07
C LEU A 377 -47.91 -54.82 17.58
N THR A 378 -46.71 -55.20 17.15
CA THR A 378 -46.40 -56.55 16.63
C THR A 378 -45.64 -57.44 17.62
N GLU A 379 -44.97 -56.87 18.62
CA GLU A 379 -44.42 -57.62 19.78
C GLU A 379 -45.56 -58.05 20.73
N LYS A 380 -46.37 -59.02 20.30
CA LYS A 380 -47.18 -59.88 21.18
C LYS A 380 -46.35 -61.10 21.55
N ASP A 381 -45.80 -61.14 22.75
CA ASP A 381 -45.41 -62.41 23.38
C ASP A 381 -46.51 -62.84 24.36
N SER A 382 -47.25 -63.88 23.96
CA SER A 382 -48.03 -64.74 24.85
C SER A 382 -47.08 -65.45 25.81
N ASP A 383 -47.45 -65.51 27.09
CA ASP A 383 -46.70 -66.14 28.20
C ASP A 383 -45.49 -65.38 28.74
N LYS A 384 -45.76 -64.37 29.58
CA LYS A 384 -45.23 -64.27 30.96
C LYS A 384 -45.79 -63.02 31.64
N ASP A 385 -46.31 -63.20 32.85
CA ASP A 385 -46.79 -62.15 33.75
C ASP A 385 -45.75 -61.00 33.86
N PRO A 386 -46.05 -59.79 33.34
CA PRO A 386 -45.10 -58.67 33.26
C PRO A 386 -44.64 -58.18 34.64
N THR A 387 -45.44 -58.41 35.68
CA THR A 387 -45.11 -58.07 37.07
C THR A 387 -44.05 -59.00 37.65
N LYS A 388 -43.96 -60.26 37.19
CA LYS A 388 -42.93 -61.22 37.60
C LYS A 388 -41.60 -60.95 36.89
N ARG A 389 -41.65 -60.67 35.58
CA ARG A 389 -40.47 -60.38 34.75
C ARG A 389 -39.78 -59.08 35.15
N ALA A 390 -40.53 -58.01 35.42
CA ALA A 390 -39.97 -56.74 35.91
C ALA A 390 -39.35 -56.87 37.32
N LYS A 391 -39.89 -57.76 38.17
CA LYS A 391 -39.35 -58.05 39.51
C LYS A 391 -38.07 -58.88 39.42
N GLU A 392 -38.03 -59.89 38.55
CA GLU A 392 -36.83 -60.71 38.26
C GLU A 392 -35.70 -59.88 37.62
N VAL A 393 -36.02 -58.98 36.68
CA VAL A 393 -35.03 -58.07 36.07
C VAL A 393 -34.49 -57.07 37.11
N LYS A 394 -35.34 -56.55 38.00
CA LYS A 394 -34.89 -55.68 39.12
C LYS A 394 -34.07 -56.42 40.17
N GLU A 395 -34.39 -57.68 40.47
CA GLU A 395 -33.59 -58.52 41.38
C GLU A 395 -32.24 -58.88 40.75
N TYR A 396 -32.20 -59.15 39.43
CA TYR A 396 -30.96 -59.40 38.69
C TYR A 396 -30.05 -58.15 38.63
N LEU A 397 -30.62 -56.97 38.39
CA LEU A 397 -29.88 -55.69 38.45
C LEU A 397 -29.38 -55.38 39.87
N LYS A 398 -30.19 -55.65 40.91
CA LYS A 398 -29.74 -55.53 42.33
C LYS A 398 -28.60 -56.50 42.68
N LEU A 399 -28.62 -57.72 42.14
CA LEU A 399 -27.53 -58.70 42.31
C LEU A 399 -26.24 -58.25 41.61
N ILE A 400 -26.35 -57.62 40.43
CA ILE A 400 -25.22 -56.99 39.73
C ILE A 400 -24.66 -55.83 40.56
N ASP A 401 -25.52 -54.99 41.14
CA ASP A 401 -25.09 -53.87 41.97
C ASP A 401 -24.44 -54.35 43.29
N ALA A 402 -24.93 -55.44 43.90
CA ALA A 402 -24.34 -56.08 45.08
C ALA A 402 -23.01 -56.82 44.81
N PHE A 403 -22.78 -57.27 43.57
CA PHE A 403 -21.50 -57.84 43.14
C PHE A 403 -20.41 -56.78 42.92
N VAL A 404 -20.82 -55.51 42.81
CA VAL A 404 -20.00 -54.40 42.31
C VAL A 404 -19.64 -53.36 43.40
N SER A 405 -20.27 -53.38 44.57
CA SER A 405 -19.86 -52.56 45.73
C SER A 405 -18.82 -53.26 46.61
N GLU A 406 -17.82 -52.51 47.09
CA GLU A 406 -16.57 -53.08 47.64
C GLU A 406 -16.63 -53.60 49.08
N ASP A 407 -17.69 -53.40 49.85
CA ASP A 407 -17.73 -53.79 51.28
C ASP A 407 -19.09 -54.37 51.70
N THR A 408 -19.28 -55.70 51.58
CA THR A 408 -19.91 -56.61 52.58
C THR A 408 -20.22 -58.00 52.00
N ASP A 409 -19.78 -59.02 52.73
CA ASP A 409 -20.13 -60.45 52.68
C ASP A 409 -20.40 -61.16 51.33
N LYS A 410 -19.33 -61.27 50.53
CA LYS A 410 -19.27 -62.05 49.27
C LYS A 410 -19.65 -63.53 49.43
N TRP A 411 -19.69 -64.08 50.64
CA TRP A 411 -20.03 -65.49 50.88
C TRP A 411 -21.55 -65.72 50.87
N HIS A 412 -22.33 -64.94 51.61
CA HIS A 412 -23.79 -65.06 51.64
C HIS A 412 -24.47 -64.66 50.33
N ALA A 413 -23.91 -63.67 49.60
CA ALA A 413 -24.39 -63.34 48.26
C ALA A 413 -24.22 -64.49 47.26
N ARG A 414 -23.19 -65.34 47.45
CA ARG A 414 -22.87 -66.49 46.57
C ARG A 414 -23.66 -67.75 46.94
N GLU A 415 -23.98 -67.94 48.22
CA GLU A 415 -24.86 -69.02 48.71
C GLU A 415 -26.29 -68.85 48.17
N LYS A 416 -26.85 -67.63 48.25
CA LYS A 416 -28.19 -67.34 47.69
C LYS A 416 -28.24 -67.35 46.17
N LEU A 417 -27.12 -67.06 45.49
CA LEU A 417 -26.99 -67.21 44.03
C LEU A 417 -26.97 -68.70 43.62
N ALA A 418 -26.47 -69.60 44.46
CA ALA A 418 -26.57 -71.03 44.20
C ALA A 418 -27.99 -71.56 44.44
N GLU A 419 -28.68 -71.07 45.47
CA GLU A 419 -30.08 -71.45 45.78
C GLU A 419 -31.08 -70.90 44.75
N ALA A 420 -30.92 -69.65 44.30
CA ALA A 420 -31.80 -69.05 43.28
C ALA A 420 -31.67 -69.69 41.89
N TYR A 421 -30.59 -70.41 41.64
CA TYR A 421 -30.30 -71.09 40.37
C TYR A 421 -30.57 -72.59 40.39
N ALA A 422 -31.15 -73.12 41.47
CA ALA A 422 -31.58 -74.52 41.57
C ALA A 422 -32.91 -74.81 40.85
N ASP A 423 -33.67 -73.79 40.43
CA ASP A 423 -34.94 -73.97 39.69
C ASP A 423 -34.71 -74.16 38.17
N GLY A 424 -34.17 -75.35 37.85
CA GLY A 424 -34.89 -76.25 36.95
C GLY A 424 -34.59 -76.28 35.46
N ILE A 425 -33.71 -75.45 34.87
CA ILE A 425 -33.25 -75.68 33.48
C ILE A 425 -31.76 -75.33 33.35
N ILE A 426 -30.88 -76.31 33.58
CA ILE A 426 -29.45 -76.20 33.34
C ILE A 426 -29.05 -77.21 32.25
N ASN A 427 -28.47 -76.72 31.16
CA ASN A 427 -27.77 -77.55 30.18
C ASN A 427 -26.49 -78.12 30.81
N SER A 428 -26.19 -79.40 30.59
CA SER A 428 -24.97 -80.10 31.05
C SER A 428 -23.62 -79.38 30.86
N GLN A 429 -23.50 -78.47 29.89
CA GLN A 429 -22.32 -77.61 29.68
C GLN A 429 -22.21 -76.51 30.74
N GLU A 430 -23.33 -75.93 31.15
CA GLU A 430 -23.44 -74.89 32.16
C GLU A 430 -23.16 -75.45 33.56
N THR A 431 -23.55 -76.69 33.85
CA THR A 431 -23.14 -77.41 35.07
C THR A 431 -21.62 -77.66 35.13
N ARG A 432 -20.98 -78.00 34.01
CA ARG A 432 -19.53 -78.19 33.94
C ARG A 432 -18.77 -76.87 34.12
N PHE A 433 -19.29 -75.79 33.53
CA PHE A 433 -18.78 -74.45 33.73
C PHE A 433 -18.87 -74.03 35.20
N LEU A 434 -20.03 -74.22 35.84
CA LEU A 434 -20.24 -73.88 37.25
C LEU A 434 -19.34 -74.69 38.19
N ASN A 435 -19.17 -76.00 37.94
CA ASN A 435 -18.24 -76.83 38.71
C ASN A 435 -16.77 -76.43 38.50
N ALA A 436 -16.39 -76.01 37.28
CA ALA A 436 -15.08 -75.46 36.99
C ALA A 436 -14.88 -74.09 37.67
N LEU A 437 -15.91 -73.24 37.69
CA LEU A 437 -15.92 -71.94 38.36
C LEU A 437 -15.78 -72.11 39.88
N GLN A 438 -16.51 -73.05 40.49
CA GLN A 438 -16.43 -73.38 41.90
C GLN A 438 -15.06 -73.95 42.31
N LYS A 439 -14.41 -74.70 41.42
CA LYS A 439 -13.05 -75.24 41.61
C LYS A 439 -11.96 -74.17 41.42
N ASN A 440 -12.15 -73.23 40.49
CA ASN A 440 -11.20 -72.15 40.19
C ASN A 440 -11.34 -70.94 41.13
N LEU A 441 -12.49 -70.75 41.79
CA LEU A 441 -12.76 -69.70 42.79
C LEU A 441 -11.93 -69.82 44.09
N LYS A 442 -11.22 -70.94 44.31
CA LYS A 442 -10.25 -71.10 45.40
C LYS A 442 -8.84 -70.61 45.06
N HIS A 443 -8.57 -70.24 43.80
CA HIS A 443 -7.26 -69.75 43.35
C HIS A 443 -7.18 -68.22 43.41
N ILE A 444 -6.28 -67.70 44.25
CA ILE A 444 -6.04 -66.25 44.48
C ILE A 444 -5.65 -65.50 43.19
N GLU A 445 -5.01 -66.17 42.23
CA GLU A 445 -4.62 -65.56 40.95
C GLU A 445 -5.79 -65.31 39.98
N PHE A 446 -6.88 -66.08 40.07
CA PHE A 446 -8.09 -65.84 39.25
C PHE A 446 -8.81 -64.54 39.67
N ASN A 447 -8.79 -64.18 40.95
CA ASN A 447 -9.36 -62.91 41.41
C ASN A 447 -8.61 -61.70 40.84
N ARG A 448 -7.30 -61.81 40.56
CA ARG A 448 -6.54 -60.76 39.84
C ARG A 448 -6.94 -60.66 38.35
N TYR A 449 -7.36 -61.75 37.71
CA TYR A 449 -7.79 -61.79 36.30
C TYR A 449 -9.24 -61.36 36.05
N SER A 450 -10.07 -61.22 37.09
CA SER A 450 -11.47 -60.76 36.95
C SER A 450 -11.62 -59.24 36.78
N GLY A 451 -10.57 -58.46 37.07
CA GLY A 451 -10.56 -56.99 36.96
C GLY A 451 -10.88 -56.46 35.55
N PRO A 452 -10.23 -56.97 34.48
CA PRO A 452 -10.53 -56.60 33.10
C PRO A 452 -11.95 -56.94 32.66
N ILE A 453 -12.50 -58.09 33.07
CA ILE A 453 -13.86 -58.52 32.73
C ILE A 453 -14.89 -57.62 33.43
N ASN A 454 -14.68 -57.31 34.70
CA ASN A 454 -15.55 -56.39 35.45
C ASN A 454 -15.50 -54.97 34.87
N SER A 455 -14.31 -54.51 34.48
CA SER A 455 -14.14 -53.19 33.84
C SER A 455 -14.81 -53.15 32.46
N ALA A 456 -14.71 -54.24 31.70
CA ALA A 456 -15.36 -54.42 30.41
C ALA A 456 -16.89 -54.37 30.51
N ILE A 457 -17.48 -55.07 31.48
CA ILE A 457 -18.93 -55.06 31.72
C ILE A 457 -19.41 -53.67 32.19
N LYS A 458 -18.67 -53.00 33.08
CA LYS A 458 -18.98 -51.62 33.53
C LYS A 458 -18.91 -50.63 32.38
N GLY A 459 -17.85 -50.69 31.58
CA GLY A 459 -17.65 -49.84 30.39
C GLY A 459 -18.77 -50.05 29.37
N PHE A 460 -19.12 -51.31 29.10
CA PHE A 460 -20.19 -51.66 28.17
C PHE A 460 -21.57 -51.21 28.67
N LYS A 461 -21.91 -51.47 29.94
CA LYS A 461 -23.18 -50.99 30.56
C LYS A 461 -23.28 -49.46 30.52
N SER A 462 -22.19 -48.76 30.85
CA SER A 462 -22.17 -47.29 30.79
C SER A 462 -22.31 -46.77 29.36
N TRP A 463 -21.66 -47.42 28.38
CA TRP A 463 -21.79 -47.04 26.97
C TRP A 463 -23.21 -47.26 26.44
N MET A 464 -23.81 -48.43 26.69
CA MET A 464 -25.20 -48.73 26.31
C MET A 464 -26.19 -47.78 26.98
N GLY A 465 -26.01 -47.47 28.26
CA GLY A 465 -26.87 -46.52 28.99
C GLY A 465 -26.74 -45.08 28.46
N LYS A 466 -25.54 -44.66 28.04
CA LYS A 466 -25.34 -43.36 27.37
C LYS A 466 -25.97 -43.30 25.98
N ASN A 467 -26.19 -44.45 25.36
CA ASN A 467 -26.87 -44.60 24.07
C ASN A 467 -28.36 -44.96 24.22
N ASN A 468 -28.97 -44.69 25.39
CA ASN A 468 -30.39 -44.87 25.67
C ASN A 468 -30.95 -46.29 25.43
N ALA A 469 -30.12 -47.34 25.52
CA ALA A 469 -30.60 -48.71 25.43
C ALA A 469 -31.52 -49.07 26.62
N SER A 470 -32.57 -49.86 26.39
CA SER A 470 -33.45 -50.31 27.48
C SER A 470 -32.74 -51.28 28.43
N ASP A 471 -33.18 -51.35 29.68
CA ASP A 471 -32.59 -52.26 30.69
C ASP A 471 -32.64 -53.74 30.25
N GLU A 472 -33.65 -54.12 29.48
CA GLU A 472 -33.81 -55.46 28.91
C GLU A 472 -32.80 -55.72 27.79
N GLU A 473 -32.55 -54.74 26.93
CA GLU A 473 -31.56 -54.82 25.85
C GLU A 473 -30.12 -54.84 26.43
N ILE A 474 -29.85 -54.02 27.45
CA ILE A 474 -28.59 -54.02 28.20
C ILE A 474 -28.35 -55.40 28.83
N THR A 475 -29.36 -55.97 29.49
CA THR A 475 -29.26 -57.27 30.16
C THR A 475 -29.02 -58.40 29.16
N PHE A 476 -29.72 -58.39 28.03
CA PHE A 476 -29.54 -59.38 26.98
C PHE A 476 -28.11 -59.35 26.39
N ARG A 477 -27.59 -58.16 26.08
CA ARG A 477 -26.25 -58.01 25.50
C ARG A 477 -25.13 -58.31 26.50
N ILE A 478 -25.31 -58.01 27.79
CA ILE A 478 -24.38 -58.44 28.84
C ILE A 478 -24.35 -59.97 28.96
N LYS A 479 -25.49 -60.66 28.82
CA LYS A 479 -25.51 -62.13 28.80
C LYS A 479 -24.75 -62.70 27.61
N GLN A 480 -24.87 -62.10 26.43
CA GLN A 480 -24.08 -62.50 25.26
C GLN A 480 -22.58 -62.29 25.49
N LEU A 481 -22.20 -61.16 26.13
CA LEU A 481 -20.80 -60.87 26.48
C LEU A 481 -20.25 -61.86 27.49
N LEU A 482 -21.02 -62.20 28.52
CA LEU A 482 -20.61 -63.21 29.48
C LEU A 482 -20.47 -64.58 28.81
N GLY A 483 -21.35 -64.93 27.86
CA GLY A 483 -21.27 -66.15 27.07
C GLY A 483 -20.00 -66.24 26.22
N THR A 484 -19.61 -65.16 25.54
CA THR A 484 -18.36 -65.13 24.74
C THR A 484 -17.11 -65.20 25.61
N LEU A 485 -17.16 -64.66 26.83
CA LEU A 485 -16.07 -64.72 27.79
C LEU A 485 -15.98 -66.04 28.56
N GLN A 486 -16.85 -67.01 28.28
CA GLN A 486 -16.71 -68.38 28.80
C GLN A 486 -15.54 -69.15 28.16
N ASP A 487 -15.04 -68.69 27.00
CA ASP A 487 -13.81 -69.22 26.40
C ASP A 487 -12.58 -68.67 27.15
N PRO A 488 -11.74 -69.52 27.76
CA PRO A 488 -10.54 -69.09 28.50
C PRO A 488 -9.51 -68.31 27.67
N GLN A 489 -9.58 -68.40 26.33
CA GLN A 489 -8.70 -67.67 25.41
C GLN A 489 -9.34 -66.38 24.88
N ALA A 490 -10.61 -66.10 25.19
CA ALA A 490 -11.28 -64.91 24.70
C ALA A 490 -10.70 -63.64 25.35
N ASN A 491 -10.28 -62.68 24.51
CA ASN A 491 -9.85 -61.38 24.96
C ASN A 491 -11.07 -60.52 25.35
N PRO A 492 -11.18 -60.05 26.62
CA PRO A 492 -12.31 -59.26 27.09
C PRO A 492 -12.61 -58.01 26.27
N GLN A 493 -11.58 -57.35 25.76
CA GLN A 493 -11.75 -56.12 24.98
C GLN A 493 -12.28 -56.41 23.58
N GLU A 494 -11.83 -57.50 22.96
CA GLU A 494 -12.30 -57.91 21.64
C GLU A 494 -13.73 -58.43 21.69
N ALA A 495 -14.10 -59.17 22.74
CA ALA A 495 -15.47 -59.61 22.96
C ALA A 495 -16.43 -58.44 23.16
N VAL A 496 -16.03 -57.42 23.93
CA VAL A 496 -16.80 -56.17 24.07
C VAL A 496 -16.91 -55.46 22.72
N LYS A 497 -15.80 -55.30 21.99
CA LYS A 497 -15.80 -54.63 20.68
C LYS A 497 -16.69 -55.36 19.67
N ALA A 498 -16.68 -56.69 19.66
CA ALA A 498 -17.52 -57.49 18.79
C ALA A 498 -19.02 -57.29 19.07
N ILE A 499 -19.41 -57.30 20.34
CA ILE A 499 -20.83 -57.13 20.72
C ILE A 499 -21.28 -55.68 20.57
N MET A 500 -20.40 -54.70 20.82
CA MET A 500 -20.65 -53.29 20.50
C MET A 500 -20.86 -53.10 19.00
N ASN A 501 -20.01 -53.71 18.17
CA ASN A 501 -20.13 -53.65 16.72
C ASN A 501 -21.40 -54.35 16.23
N ASP A 502 -21.77 -55.49 16.81
CA ASP A 502 -23.03 -56.17 16.50
C ASP A 502 -24.23 -55.30 16.86
N HIS A 503 -24.19 -54.64 18.03
CA HIS A 503 -25.23 -53.69 18.43
C HIS A 503 -25.30 -52.49 17.49
N LEU A 504 -24.17 -51.88 17.15
CA LEU A 504 -24.08 -50.76 16.21
C LEU A 504 -24.59 -51.14 14.82
N ARG A 505 -24.21 -52.31 14.31
CA ARG A 505 -24.69 -52.84 13.02
C ARG A 505 -26.19 -53.10 13.04
N SER A 506 -26.74 -53.59 14.15
CA SER A 506 -28.18 -53.81 14.29
C SER A 506 -29.00 -52.51 14.29
N LYS A 507 -28.39 -51.38 14.66
CA LYS A 507 -29.03 -50.05 14.68
C LYS A 507 -28.73 -49.23 13.42
N ILE A 508 -27.59 -49.47 12.76
CA ILE A 508 -27.12 -48.75 11.57
C ILE A 508 -26.68 -49.79 10.51
N PRO A 509 -27.62 -50.29 9.67
CA PRO A 509 -27.33 -51.35 8.69
C PRO A 509 -26.36 -50.94 7.58
N GLU A 510 -26.14 -49.64 7.38
CA GLU A 510 -25.38 -49.06 6.26
C GLU A 510 -23.85 -49.01 6.50
N ILE A 511 -23.38 -49.43 7.69
CA ILE A 511 -21.95 -49.49 8.05
C ILE A 511 -21.13 -50.37 7.07
N ASP A 512 -21.75 -51.32 6.37
CA ASP A 512 -21.09 -52.17 5.38
C ASP A 512 -20.70 -51.43 4.08
N THR A 513 -21.06 -50.16 3.91
CA THR A 513 -20.73 -49.35 2.71
C THR A 513 -19.43 -48.54 2.83
N ILE A 514 -18.77 -48.52 3.99
CA ILE A 514 -17.50 -47.79 4.18
C ILE A 514 -16.37 -48.61 3.54
N SER A 515 -15.73 -48.05 2.50
CA SER A 515 -14.66 -48.68 1.74
C SER A 515 -13.48 -49.11 2.64
N PRO A 516 -12.86 -50.29 2.42
CA PRO A 516 -11.66 -50.73 3.15
C PRO A 516 -10.46 -49.79 2.99
N LYS A 517 -10.50 -48.87 2.03
CA LYS A 517 -9.45 -47.88 1.78
C LYS A 517 -9.55 -46.63 2.66
N GLY A 518 -10.53 -46.59 3.56
CA GLY A 518 -10.83 -45.42 4.39
C GLY A 518 -11.57 -44.34 3.61
N GLN A 519 -12.31 -43.50 4.33
CA GLN A 519 -13.11 -42.42 3.78
C GLN A 519 -12.61 -41.09 4.33
N LEU A 520 -12.40 -40.12 3.44
CA LEU A 520 -11.93 -38.79 3.82
C LEU A 520 -13.07 -38.06 4.55
N MET A 521 -12.82 -37.68 5.79
CA MET A 521 -13.76 -36.94 6.64
C MET A 521 -13.06 -35.71 7.24
N MET A 522 -13.85 -34.71 7.62
CA MET A 522 -13.36 -33.55 8.36
C MET A 522 -13.62 -33.76 9.85
N ASP A 523 -12.62 -33.48 10.68
CA ASP A 523 -12.79 -33.48 12.13
C ASP A 523 -13.55 -32.23 12.59
N ALA A 524 -13.91 -32.20 13.88
CA ALA A 524 -14.66 -31.09 14.50
C ALA A 524 -13.90 -29.74 14.48
N TYR A 525 -12.63 -29.73 14.12
CA TYR A 525 -11.78 -28.53 14.03
C TYR A 525 -11.48 -28.13 12.58
N GLY A 526 -12.11 -28.81 11.60
CA GLY A 526 -11.96 -28.53 10.18
C GLY A 526 -10.70 -29.14 9.54
N ASN A 527 -9.97 -30.00 10.24
CA ASN A 527 -8.84 -30.72 9.66
C ASN A 527 -9.33 -31.95 8.90
N LYS A 528 -8.72 -32.24 7.76
CA LYS A 528 -9.07 -33.43 6.96
C LYS A 528 -8.33 -34.65 7.53
N ALA A 529 -9.05 -35.75 7.70
CA ALA A 529 -8.50 -37.04 8.12
C ALA A 529 -9.14 -38.18 7.32
N ILE A 530 -8.44 -39.30 7.17
CA ILE A 530 -8.97 -40.52 6.55
C ILE A 530 -9.42 -41.45 7.68
N VAL A 531 -10.69 -41.87 7.67
CA VAL A 531 -11.29 -42.76 8.68
C VAL A 531 -11.50 -44.15 8.07
N TYR A 532 -10.95 -45.18 8.69
CA TYR A 532 -11.05 -46.56 8.23
C TYR A 532 -12.21 -47.32 8.93
N PRO A 533 -12.72 -48.42 8.33
CA PRO A 533 -13.83 -49.19 8.91
C PRO A 533 -13.56 -49.78 10.31
N ASP A 534 -12.28 -49.91 10.70
CA ASP A 534 -11.88 -50.40 12.03
C ASP A 534 -11.84 -49.30 13.11
N GLY A 535 -12.10 -48.04 12.70
CA GLY A 535 -12.10 -46.84 13.52
C GLY A 535 -10.76 -46.09 13.58
N THR A 536 -9.73 -46.52 12.85
CA THR A 536 -8.45 -45.80 12.79
C THR A 536 -8.59 -44.50 11.99
N ILE A 537 -7.82 -43.47 12.39
CA ILE A 537 -7.90 -42.11 11.83
C ILE A 537 -6.48 -41.63 11.47
N GLU A 538 -6.23 -41.32 10.19
CA GLU A 538 -4.96 -40.72 9.72
C GLU A 538 -5.14 -39.24 9.34
N PRO A 539 -4.39 -38.29 9.94
CA PRO A 539 -4.48 -36.88 9.60
C PRO A 539 -3.83 -36.56 8.26
N VAL A 540 -4.50 -35.76 7.42
CA VAL A 540 -3.97 -35.33 6.12
C VAL A 540 -3.08 -34.10 6.30
N VAL A 541 -1.76 -34.33 6.38
CA VAL A 541 -0.77 -33.24 6.51
C VAL A 541 -0.65 -32.49 5.19
N THR A 542 -1.12 -31.24 5.16
CA THR A 542 -0.95 -30.33 4.01
C THR A 542 0.43 -29.65 4.12
N TYR A 543 1.39 -30.04 3.29
CA TYR A 543 2.65 -29.31 3.16
C TYR A 543 2.38 -27.94 2.53
N LYS A 544 2.55 -26.86 3.31
CA LYS A 544 2.56 -25.49 2.75
C LYS A 544 3.78 -25.35 1.83
N GLU A 545 3.54 -25.10 0.54
CA GLU A 545 4.58 -24.71 -0.41
C GLU A 545 5.36 -23.51 0.12
N LYS A 546 6.67 -23.66 0.31
CA LYS A 546 7.58 -22.52 0.46
C LYS A 546 7.61 -21.78 -0.87
N THR A 547 7.04 -20.58 -0.90
CA THR A 547 7.26 -19.61 -1.97
C THR A 547 8.76 -19.33 -2.10
N LYS A 548 9.32 -19.70 -3.25
CA LYS A 548 10.64 -19.23 -3.71
C LYS A 548 10.57 -17.72 -3.88
N THR A 549 11.26 -16.97 -3.02
CA THR A 549 11.66 -15.59 -3.32
C THR A 549 12.99 -15.66 -4.07
N GLU A 550 12.96 -15.27 -5.33
CA GLU A 550 14.14 -15.09 -6.18
C GLU A 550 15.06 -14.03 -5.56
N GLY A 551 16.30 -14.42 -5.26
CA GLY A 551 17.41 -13.50 -5.12
C GLY A 551 18.06 -13.31 -6.49
N GLN A 552 17.87 -12.12 -7.06
CA GLN A 552 18.79 -11.56 -8.04
C GLN A 552 20.08 -11.15 -7.32
N LYS A 553 21.18 -11.78 -7.71
CA LYS A 553 22.51 -11.17 -7.88
C LYS A 553 23.24 -11.89 -9.00
#